data_AF-A0AB35R8F3-F1
#
_entry.id   AF-A0AB35R8F3-F1
#
_cell.length_a   1.000
_cell.length_b   1.000
_cell.length_c   1.000
_cell.angle_alpha   90.00
_cell.angle_beta   90.00
_cell.angle_gamma   90.00
#
_symmetry.space_group_name_H-M   'P 1'
#
loop_
_entity.id
_entity.type
_entity.pdbx_description
1 polymer ?
#
loop_
_entity_poly.entity_id
_entity_poly.type
_entity_poly.pdbx_seq_one_letter_code
_entity_poly.pdbx_strand_id
1 'polypeptide(L)'
;MTCILVAHLVDEIIIAADKRVTLITPDGVKSSGGDDEEKIVRTKVGVITGTGSMDMLDHVKTLVKNRGFTSPDEVLRMILDKRSTFSGLHADSSRLKTDLAQTSFMFTYPAMVNDQPVMRFVYYHQSHSTDSLCRLEDGKVMCFPGGFSLEQAIQVQDRLQGLVTPALESGSIDEVRTLVISYMRKLMKEISDSSETVSSICDIAVIKGRNVKIAMSVGTEDEVFKFVPMTHLTAS
;
A
#
# COMPACT_ATOMS: atom_id res chain seq x y z
N MET A 1 8.80 7.04 -6.30
CA MET A 1 8.24 5.75 -6.79
C MET A 1 8.15 4.82 -5.59
N THR A 2 7.34 3.77 -5.64
CA THR A 2 7.12 2.86 -4.51
C THR A 2 6.65 1.52 -5.06
N CYS A 3 7.08 0.42 -4.43
CA CYS A 3 6.54 -0.91 -4.62
C CYS A 3 5.59 -1.25 -3.47
N ILE A 4 4.30 -1.45 -3.77
CA ILE A 4 3.30 -1.98 -2.84
C ILE A 4 2.69 -3.25 -3.42
N LEU A 5 2.69 -4.32 -2.63
CA LEU A 5 2.03 -5.59 -2.94
C LEU A 5 0.94 -5.85 -1.90
N VAL A 6 -0.25 -6.24 -2.34
CA VAL A 6 -1.42 -6.46 -1.48
C VAL A 6 -2.06 -7.79 -1.82
N ALA A 7 -2.46 -8.55 -0.80
CA ALA A 7 -3.30 -9.74 -0.94
C ALA A 7 -4.45 -9.70 0.07
N HIS A 8 -5.67 -9.90 -0.41
CA HIS A 8 -6.88 -9.97 0.40
C HIS A 8 -7.25 -11.44 0.64
N LEU A 9 -6.89 -11.98 1.79
CA LEU A 9 -7.12 -13.38 2.18
C LEU A 9 -8.46 -13.54 2.92
N VAL A 10 -9.52 -12.91 2.40
CA VAL A 10 -10.87 -12.84 3.00
C VAL A 10 -10.90 -12.10 4.35
N ASP A 11 -10.57 -12.76 5.46
CA ASP A 11 -10.62 -12.14 6.81
C ASP A 11 -9.34 -11.39 7.17
N GLU A 12 -8.32 -11.51 6.33
CA GLU A 12 -6.99 -10.95 6.55
C GLU A 12 -6.48 -10.25 5.30
N ILE A 13 -5.82 -9.12 5.47
CA ILE A 13 -5.15 -8.40 4.40
C ILE A 13 -3.66 -8.36 4.71
N ILE A 14 -2.84 -8.69 3.71
CA ILE A 14 -1.39 -8.60 3.76
C ILE A 14 -0.95 -7.46 2.84
N ILE A 15 -0.13 -6.55 3.36
CA ILE A 15 0.45 -5.45 2.60
C ILE A 15 1.96 -5.50 2.79
N ALA A 16 2.72 -5.57 1.70
CA ALA A 16 4.16 -5.36 1.71
C ALA A 16 4.47 -4.04 0.98
N ALA A 17 5.25 -3.17 1.60
CA ALA A 17 5.68 -1.91 1.00
C ALA A 17 7.20 -1.77 1.11
N ASP A 18 7.86 -1.46 0.00
CA ASP A 18 9.29 -1.17 0.02
C ASP A 18 9.58 0.11 0.83
N LYS A 19 10.84 0.30 1.24
CA LYS A 19 11.22 1.46 2.07
C LYS A 19 11.93 2.59 1.30
N ARG A 20 12.12 2.48 -0.02
CA ARG A 20 12.89 3.47 -0.79
C ARG A 20 12.12 4.77 -0.98
N VAL A 21 12.76 5.89 -0.70
CA VAL A 21 12.35 7.22 -1.16
C VAL A 21 13.04 7.48 -2.50
N THR A 22 12.31 7.98 -3.48
CA THR A 22 12.89 8.41 -4.76
C THR A 22 12.91 9.92 -4.80
N LEU A 23 14.09 10.51 -4.93
CA LEU A 23 14.22 11.92 -5.27
C LEU A 23 13.98 12.05 -6.77
N ILE A 24 13.20 13.05 -7.16
CA ILE A 24 12.91 13.30 -8.56
C ILE A 24 13.09 14.78 -8.85
N THR A 25 14.04 15.11 -9.72
CA THR A 25 14.34 16.48 -10.13
C THR A 25 13.21 17.09 -10.97
N PRO A 26 13.21 18.42 -11.22
CA PRO A 26 12.20 19.07 -12.06
C PRO A 26 12.13 18.52 -13.49
N ASP A 27 13.26 18.10 -14.06
CA ASP A 27 13.38 17.44 -15.37
C ASP A 27 13.03 15.93 -15.33
N GLY A 28 12.69 15.39 -14.16
CA GLY A 28 12.19 14.02 -14.03
C GLY A 28 13.26 12.95 -13.82
N VAL A 29 14.53 13.32 -13.66
CA VAL A 29 15.61 12.41 -13.31
C VAL A 29 15.37 11.85 -11.90
N LYS A 30 15.52 10.53 -11.76
CA LYS A 30 15.23 9.81 -10.53
C LYS A 30 16.53 9.37 -9.86
N SER A 31 16.61 9.49 -8.55
CA SER A 31 17.70 8.93 -7.74
C SER A 31 17.17 8.39 -6.41
N SER A 32 17.96 7.54 -5.75
CA SER A 32 17.62 7.06 -4.41
C SER A 32 17.78 8.16 -3.36
N GLY A 33 16.77 8.33 -2.51
CA GLY A 33 16.76 9.25 -1.37
C GLY A 33 16.94 8.57 -0.02
N GLY A 34 17.14 7.25 0.01
CA GLY A 34 17.26 6.43 1.23
C GLY A 34 16.21 5.31 1.32
N ASP A 35 16.44 4.35 2.21
CA ASP A 35 15.63 3.12 2.37
C ASP A 35 15.00 3.00 3.78
N ASP A 36 14.73 4.14 4.42
CA ASP A 36 14.25 4.19 5.81
C ASP A 36 12.77 4.57 5.95
N GLU A 37 12.06 4.85 4.85
CA GLU A 37 10.69 5.37 4.88
C GLU A 37 9.68 4.30 5.32
N GLU A 38 8.86 4.65 6.32
CA GLU A 38 7.73 3.84 6.77
C GLU A 38 6.47 4.20 5.98
N LYS A 39 6.20 3.42 4.93
CA LYS A 39 5.06 3.70 4.04
C LYS A 39 3.71 3.24 4.59
N ILE A 40 3.72 2.24 5.49
CA ILE A 40 2.51 1.69 6.11
C ILE A 40 2.25 2.38 7.45
N VAL A 41 1.22 3.21 7.49
CA VAL A 41 0.87 3.98 8.68
C VAL A 41 -0.34 3.38 9.37
N ARG A 42 -0.22 3.11 10.68
CA ARG A 42 -1.33 2.66 11.52
C ARG A 42 -2.39 3.76 11.65
N THR A 43 -3.66 3.42 11.43
CA THR A 43 -4.81 4.28 11.70
C THR A 43 -5.60 3.76 12.91
N LYS A 44 -6.62 4.49 13.36
CA LYS A 44 -7.50 4.03 14.45
C LYS A 44 -8.30 2.77 14.11
N VAL A 45 -8.45 2.42 12.83
CA VAL A 45 -9.33 1.32 12.40
C VAL A 45 -8.63 0.30 11.48
N GLY A 46 -7.46 0.63 10.93
CA GLY A 46 -6.72 -0.22 9.99
C GLY A 46 -5.34 0.37 9.70
N VAL A 47 -4.94 0.38 8.43
CA VAL A 47 -3.70 1.04 7.97
C VAL A 47 -4.00 1.93 6.76
N ILE A 48 -3.12 2.89 6.51
CA ILE A 48 -3.10 3.70 5.29
C ILE A 48 -1.69 3.66 4.69
N THR A 49 -1.61 3.55 3.38
CA THR A 49 -0.39 3.55 2.57
C THR A 49 -0.68 4.20 1.21
N GLY A 50 0.33 4.31 0.36
CA GLY A 50 0.16 4.83 -0.98
C GLY A 50 1.46 4.89 -1.77
N THR A 51 1.33 5.20 -3.05
CA THR A 51 2.44 5.40 -3.99
C THR A 51 2.33 6.78 -4.63
N GLY A 52 3.45 7.33 -5.09
CA GLY A 52 3.52 8.64 -5.75
C GLY A 52 4.14 9.73 -4.88
N SER A 53 3.53 10.92 -4.88
CA SER A 53 4.07 12.13 -4.24
C SER A 53 3.93 12.09 -2.72
N MET A 54 5.05 12.20 -2.00
CA MET A 54 5.07 12.30 -0.54
C MET A 54 4.29 13.52 -0.04
N ASP A 55 4.40 14.67 -0.71
CA ASP A 55 3.70 15.91 -0.32
C ASP A 55 2.17 15.74 -0.28
N MET A 56 1.63 14.87 -1.14
CA MET A 56 0.22 14.50 -1.12
C MET A 56 -0.07 13.41 -0.08
N LEU A 57 0.72 12.34 -0.07
CA LEU A 57 0.51 11.17 0.78
C LEU A 57 0.63 11.50 2.27
N ASP A 58 1.70 12.17 2.69
CA ASP A 58 2.02 12.39 4.10
C ASP A 58 0.96 13.22 4.82
N HIS A 59 0.38 14.19 4.13
CA HIS A 59 -0.72 14.99 4.66
C HIS A 59 -1.94 14.11 4.97
N VAL A 60 -2.39 13.30 4.01
CA VAL A 60 -3.56 12.42 4.19
C VAL A 60 -3.26 11.33 5.22
N LYS A 61 -2.10 10.67 5.14
CA LYS A 61 -1.65 9.66 6.12
C LYS A 61 -1.68 10.23 7.53
N THR A 62 -1.16 11.44 7.75
CA THR A 62 -1.12 12.10 9.05
C THR A 62 -2.51 12.46 9.58
N LEU A 63 -3.38 13.01 8.72
CA LEU A 63 -4.76 13.34 9.10
C LEU A 63 -5.53 12.09 9.52
N VAL A 64 -5.47 11.04 8.71
CA VAL A 64 -6.16 9.77 8.95
C VAL A 64 -5.61 9.06 10.20
N LYS A 65 -4.29 9.08 10.41
CA LYS A 65 -3.63 8.56 11.62
C LYS A 65 -4.14 9.26 12.88
N ASN A 66 -4.10 10.59 12.90
CA ASN A 66 -4.35 11.38 14.10
C ASN A 66 -5.84 11.52 14.43
N ARG A 67 -6.66 11.84 13.42
CA ARG A 67 -8.10 12.05 13.60
C ARG A 67 -8.86 10.72 13.64
N GLY A 68 -8.40 9.73 12.88
CA GLY A 68 -9.22 8.59 12.50
C GLY A 68 -10.31 9.00 11.51
N PHE A 69 -11.19 8.06 11.19
CA PHE A 69 -12.34 8.26 10.33
C PHE A 69 -13.43 7.25 10.69
N THR A 70 -14.67 7.58 10.35
CA THR A 70 -15.85 6.72 10.60
C THR A 70 -16.45 6.16 9.30
N SER A 71 -16.15 6.80 8.16
CA SER A 71 -16.58 6.37 6.84
C SER A 71 -15.42 6.47 5.84
N PRO A 72 -15.30 5.54 4.87
CA PRO A 72 -14.34 5.67 3.77
C PRO A 72 -14.54 6.97 2.96
N ASP A 73 -15.75 7.53 2.91
CA ASP A 73 -16.04 8.78 2.20
C ASP A 73 -15.39 10.01 2.85
N GLU A 74 -15.11 9.96 4.16
CA GLU A 74 -14.33 10.99 4.84
C GLU A 74 -12.90 11.01 4.31
N VAL A 75 -12.29 9.83 4.15
CA VAL A 75 -10.93 9.69 3.62
C VAL A 75 -10.89 10.11 2.15
N LEU A 76 -11.89 9.73 1.36
CA LEU A 76 -12.02 10.18 -0.03
C LEU A 76 -12.07 11.71 -0.13
N ARG A 77 -12.86 12.38 0.70
CA ARG A 77 -12.91 13.85 0.75
C ARG A 77 -11.54 14.46 1.09
N MET A 78 -10.82 13.90 2.05
CA MET A 78 -9.45 14.35 2.40
C MET A 78 -8.49 14.18 1.21
N ILE A 79 -8.60 13.08 0.45
CA ILE A 79 -7.80 12.83 -0.74
C ILE A 79 -8.09 13.88 -1.82
N LEU A 80 -9.38 14.10 -2.13
CA LEU A 80 -9.79 15.04 -3.19
C LEU A 80 -9.41 16.48 -2.85
N ASP A 81 -9.60 16.90 -1.60
CA ASP A 81 -9.20 18.22 -1.10
C ASP A 81 -7.69 18.43 -1.21
N LYS A 82 -6.90 17.43 -0.76
CA LYS A 82 -5.44 17.51 -0.85
C LYS A 82 -4.95 17.56 -2.30
N ARG A 83 -5.56 16.79 -3.20
CA ARG A 83 -5.24 16.81 -4.64
C ARG A 83 -5.59 18.16 -5.28
N SER A 84 -6.73 18.75 -4.92
CA SER A 84 -7.11 20.09 -5.40
C SER A 84 -6.11 21.15 -4.92
N THR A 85 -5.77 21.13 -3.63
CA THR A 85 -4.76 22.04 -3.06
C THR A 85 -3.39 21.86 -3.71
N PHE A 86 -2.93 20.61 -3.90
CA PHE A 86 -1.67 20.31 -4.59
C PHE A 86 -1.69 20.85 -6.03
N SER A 87 -2.80 20.70 -6.74
CA SER A 87 -2.95 21.22 -8.11
C SER A 87 -2.83 22.74 -8.17
N GLY A 88 -3.42 23.45 -7.21
CA GLY A 88 -3.30 24.91 -7.12
C GLY A 88 -1.88 25.37 -6.81
N LEU A 89 -1.20 24.71 -5.86
CA LEU A 89 0.17 25.04 -5.46
C LEU A 89 1.22 24.76 -6.54
N HIS A 90 0.97 23.76 -7.39
CA HIS A 90 1.90 23.31 -8.42
C HIS A 90 1.37 23.56 -9.85
N ALA A 91 0.49 24.56 -10.03
CA ALA A 91 -0.14 24.86 -11.33
C ALA A 91 0.88 25.08 -12.46
N ASP A 92 2.02 25.69 -12.15
CA ASP A 92 3.10 25.99 -13.10
C ASP A 92 4.14 24.86 -13.22
N SER A 93 3.98 23.76 -12.47
CA SER A 93 4.90 22.63 -12.54
C SER A 93 4.62 21.76 -13.76
N SER A 94 5.64 21.56 -14.60
CA SER A 94 5.61 20.60 -15.71
C SER A 94 5.30 19.17 -15.27
N ARG A 95 5.48 18.86 -13.98
CA ARG A 95 5.28 17.54 -13.41
C ARG A 95 3.90 17.31 -12.79
N LEU A 96 3.09 18.35 -12.62
CA LEU A 96 1.80 18.27 -11.93
C LEU A 96 0.95 17.09 -12.43
N LYS A 97 0.80 16.96 -13.75
CA LYS A 97 0.00 15.88 -14.37
C LYS A 97 0.54 14.50 -14.02
N THR A 98 1.86 14.32 -14.07
CA THR A 98 2.52 13.04 -13.76
C THR A 98 2.40 12.71 -12.28
N ASP A 99 2.64 13.67 -11.40
CA ASP A 99 2.59 13.46 -9.95
C ASP A 99 1.16 13.13 -9.51
N LEU A 100 0.14 13.81 -10.06
CA LEU A 100 -1.26 13.45 -9.83
C LEU A 100 -1.61 12.05 -10.35
N ALA A 101 -1.07 11.67 -11.52
CA ALA A 101 -1.34 10.38 -12.16
C ALA A 101 -0.71 9.19 -11.45
N GLN A 102 0.46 9.39 -10.87
CA GLN A 102 1.18 8.33 -10.16
C GLN A 102 0.78 8.25 -8.69
N THR A 103 0.09 9.26 -8.17
CA THR A 103 -0.29 9.29 -6.75
C THR A 103 -1.57 8.55 -6.48
N SER A 104 -1.46 7.53 -5.63
CA SER A 104 -2.56 6.65 -5.24
C SER A 104 -2.56 6.45 -3.74
N PHE A 105 -3.76 6.39 -3.18
CA PHE A 105 -3.99 6.24 -1.75
C PHE A 105 -4.67 4.91 -1.51
N MET A 106 -4.26 4.18 -0.48
CA MET A 106 -4.75 2.84 -0.17
C MET A 106 -4.95 2.75 1.33
N PHE A 107 -6.08 2.21 1.78
CA PHE A 107 -6.31 2.04 3.21
C PHE A 107 -7.25 0.89 3.49
N THR A 108 -7.19 0.44 4.73
CA THR A 108 -8.06 -0.61 5.25
C THR A 108 -8.99 -0.06 6.31
N TYR A 109 -10.23 -0.57 6.33
CA TYR A 109 -11.20 -0.28 7.37
C TYR A 109 -12.14 -1.47 7.62
N PRO A 110 -12.66 -1.63 8.84
CA PRO A 110 -13.70 -2.62 9.13
C PRO A 110 -15.04 -2.11 8.61
N ALA A 111 -15.78 -2.97 7.91
CA ALA A 111 -17.15 -2.74 7.47
C ALA A 111 -18.08 -3.80 8.06
N MET A 112 -19.38 -3.54 8.04
CA MET A 112 -20.40 -4.52 8.40
C MET A 112 -21.09 -5.02 7.13
N VAL A 113 -21.11 -6.33 6.92
CA VAL A 113 -21.84 -6.98 5.82
C VAL A 113 -22.65 -8.11 6.41
N ASN A 114 -23.97 -8.06 6.27
CA ASN A 114 -24.89 -9.02 6.88
C ASN A 114 -24.62 -9.21 8.39
N ASP A 115 -24.45 -8.10 9.11
CA ASP A 115 -24.10 -8.05 10.54
C ASP A 115 -22.79 -8.75 10.94
N GLN A 116 -21.93 -9.09 9.96
CA GLN A 116 -20.60 -9.60 10.20
C GLN A 116 -19.53 -8.54 9.94
N PRO A 117 -18.55 -8.37 10.85
CA PRO A 117 -17.43 -7.47 10.63
C PRO A 117 -16.49 -8.07 9.58
N VAL A 118 -16.31 -7.37 8.46
CA VAL A 118 -15.38 -7.74 7.39
C VAL A 118 -14.31 -6.67 7.25
N MET A 119 -13.07 -7.08 6.99
CA MET A 119 -12.01 -6.12 6.68
C MET A 119 -12.07 -5.76 5.21
N ARG A 120 -12.05 -4.47 4.87
CA ARG A 120 -12.00 -4.00 3.49
C ARG A 120 -10.66 -3.37 3.18
N PHE A 121 -10.17 -3.61 1.97
CA PHE A 121 -9.11 -2.83 1.34
C PHE A 121 -9.73 -1.96 0.25
N VAL A 122 -9.52 -0.65 0.34
CA VAL A 122 -9.97 0.32 -0.66
C VAL A 122 -8.83 1.22 -1.08
N TYR A 123 -8.97 1.77 -2.28
CA TYR A 123 -7.95 2.62 -2.85
C TYR A 123 -8.55 3.69 -3.77
N TYR A 124 -7.82 4.78 -3.92
CA TYR A 124 -8.04 5.82 -4.92
C TYR A 124 -6.90 5.77 -5.92
N HIS A 125 -7.24 5.59 -7.19
CA HIS A 125 -6.32 5.75 -8.32
C HIS A 125 -7.06 6.44 -9.46
N GLN A 126 -6.54 7.57 -9.94
CA GLN A 126 -7.28 8.43 -10.88
C GLN A 126 -7.63 7.76 -12.22
N SER A 127 -6.87 6.74 -12.64
CA SER A 127 -7.17 5.98 -13.85
C SER A 127 -8.34 5.02 -13.71
N HIS A 128 -8.73 4.67 -12.48
CA HIS A 128 -9.87 3.79 -12.20
C HIS A 128 -11.10 4.59 -11.82
N SER A 129 -10.92 5.68 -11.05
CA SER A 129 -11.98 6.60 -10.70
C SER A 129 -11.43 7.97 -10.32
N THR A 130 -12.15 9.04 -10.68
CA THR A 130 -11.77 10.41 -10.31
C THR A 130 -12.45 10.90 -9.04
N ASP A 131 -13.58 10.31 -8.65
CA ASP A 131 -14.48 10.80 -7.60
C ASP A 131 -14.98 9.71 -6.64
N SER A 132 -14.49 8.47 -6.77
CA SER A 132 -14.90 7.36 -5.91
C SER A 132 -13.72 6.46 -5.51
N LEU A 133 -13.93 5.69 -4.45
CA LEU A 133 -12.99 4.67 -4.01
C LEU A 133 -13.28 3.35 -4.73
N CYS A 134 -12.22 2.69 -5.16
CA CYS A 134 -12.27 1.33 -5.65
C CYS A 134 -12.03 0.34 -4.50
N ARG A 135 -12.61 -0.85 -4.59
CA ARG A 135 -12.43 -1.92 -3.62
C ARG A 135 -11.60 -3.05 -4.22
N LEU A 136 -10.69 -3.62 -3.43
CA LEU A 136 -10.08 -4.91 -3.75
C LEU A 136 -10.98 -6.00 -3.19
N GLU A 137 -11.48 -6.88 -4.05
CA GLU A 137 -12.37 -7.97 -3.65
C GLU A 137 -11.64 -9.07 -2.89
N ASP A 138 -12.39 -9.84 -2.13
CA ASP A 138 -11.88 -10.98 -1.36
C ASP A 138 -11.21 -12.00 -2.31
N GLY A 139 -10.07 -12.55 -1.89
CA GLY A 139 -9.25 -13.48 -2.68
C GLY A 139 -8.46 -12.83 -3.81
N LYS A 140 -8.52 -11.50 -3.96
CA LYS A 140 -7.77 -10.76 -5.00
C LYS A 140 -6.50 -10.13 -4.46
N VAL A 141 -5.61 -9.84 -5.40
CA VAL A 141 -4.32 -9.20 -5.14
C VAL A 141 -4.20 -7.91 -5.94
N MET A 142 -3.31 -7.03 -5.49
CA MET A 142 -3.04 -5.76 -6.15
C MET A 142 -1.56 -5.43 -6.05
N CYS A 143 -0.95 -5.03 -7.16
CA CYS A 143 0.48 -4.77 -7.23
C CYS A 143 0.76 -3.40 -7.87
N PHE A 144 1.55 -2.58 -7.19
CA PHE A 144 2.10 -1.33 -7.71
C PHE A 144 3.62 -1.41 -7.73
N PRO A 145 4.25 -2.16 -8.66
CA PRO A 145 5.69 -2.29 -8.72
C PRO A 145 6.31 -1.01 -9.29
N GLY A 146 6.90 -0.18 -8.41
CA GLY A 146 7.58 1.04 -8.81
C GLY A 146 8.65 0.79 -9.88
N GLY A 147 8.65 1.62 -10.92
CA GLY A 147 9.66 1.57 -11.99
C GLY A 147 9.31 0.64 -13.15
N PHE A 148 8.21 -0.09 -13.06
CA PHE A 148 7.78 -1.04 -14.08
C PHE A 148 6.79 -0.39 -15.07
N SER A 149 6.74 -0.93 -16.29
CA SER A 149 5.67 -0.65 -17.25
C SER A 149 4.35 -1.28 -16.79
N LEU A 150 3.23 -0.90 -17.43
CA LEU A 150 1.93 -1.50 -17.15
C LEU A 150 1.94 -3.02 -17.39
N GLU A 151 2.56 -3.49 -18.47
CA GLU A 151 2.66 -4.92 -18.80
C GLU A 151 3.44 -5.69 -17.73
N GLN A 152 4.57 -5.14 -17.29
CA GLN A 152 5.37 -5.74 -16.21
C GLN A 152 4.60 -5.74 -14.88
N ALA A 153 3.83 -4.68 -14.60
CA ALA A 153 2.98 -4.62 -13.42
C ALA A 153 1.87 -5.68 -13.42
N ILE A 154 1.23 -5.91 -14.57
CA ILE A 154 0.24 -6.97 -14.77
C ILE A 154 0.89 -8.33 -14.53
N GLN A 155 2.08 -8.59 -15.08
CA GLN A 155 2.79 -9.86 -14.87
C GLN A 155 3.11 -10.13 -13.39
N VAL A 156 3.52 -9.12 -12.63
CA VAL A 156 3.73 -9.24 -11.17
C VAL A 156 2.42 -9.57 -10.47
N GLN A 157 1.32 -8.92 -10.85
CA GLN A 157 -0.01 -9.17 -10.29
C GLN A 157 -0.51 -10.58 -10.59
N ASP A 158 -0.38 -11.04 -11.84
CA ASP A 158 -0.79 -12.37 -12.28
C ASP A 158 -0.02 -13.47 -11.55
N ARG A 159 1.29 -13.27 -11.34
CA ARG A 159 2.12 -14.19 -10.57
C ARG A 159 1.67 -14.30 -9.11
N LEU A 160 1.41 -13.17 -8.45
CA LEU A 160 0.91 -13.17 -7.07
C LEU A 160 -0.50 -13.76 -6.98
N GLN A 161 -1.37 -13.46 -7.94
CA GLN A 161 -2.73 -14.00 -8.00
C GLN A 161 -2.72 -15.50 -8.23
N GLY A 162 -1.85 -15.99 -9.12
CA GLY A 162 -1.65 -17.41 -9.41
C GLY A 162 -1.15 -18.23 -8.22
N LEU A 163 -0.55 -17.58 -7.21
CA LEU A 163 -0.24 -18.20 -5.93
C LEU A 163 -1.44 -18.13 -4.96
N VAL A 164 -2.04 -16.94 -4.81
CA VAL A 164 -3.08 -16.69 -3.81
C VAL A 164 -4.35 -17.50 -4.07
N THR A 165 -4.80 -17.58 -5.33
CA THR A 165 -6.04 -18.30 -5.69
C THR A 165 -6.00 -19.77 -5.24
N PRO A 166 -5.04 -20.61 -5.70
CA PRO A 166 -5.02 -22.02 -5.30
C PRO A 166 -4.67 -22.22 -3.82
N ALA A 167 -3.89 -21.32 -3.22
CA ALA A 167 -3.54 -21.41 -1.80
C ALA A 167 -4.78 -21.26 -0.91
N LEU A 168 -5.68 -20.31 -1.22
CA LEU A 168 -6.93 -20.12 -0.49
C LEU A 168 -7.92 -21.30 -0.62
N GLU A 169 -7.83 -22.09 -1.69
CA GLU A 169 -8.68 -23.27 -1.90
C GLU A 169 -8.22 -24.50 -1.11
N SER A 170 -6.94 -24.56 -0.74
CA SER A 170 -6.29 -25.80 -0.28
C SER A 170 -5.60 -25.72 1.07
N GLY A 171 -5.25 -24.52 1.55
CA GLY A 171 -4.49 -24.31 2.78
C GLY A 171 -5.31 -23.69 3.91
N SER A 172 -4.84 -23.87 5.14
CA SER A 172 -5.30 -23.06 6.26
C SER A 172 -4.82 -21.60 6.10
N ILE A 173 -5.56 -20.64 6.66
CA ILE A 173 -5.18 -19.21 6.56
C ILE A 173 -3.76 -18.94 7.08
N ASP A 174 -3.28 -19.68 8.07
CA ASP A 174 -1.92 -19.52 8.61
C ASP A 174 -0.83 -20.00 7.63
N GLU A 175 -1.08 -21.11 6.93
CA GLU A 175 -0.20 -21.61 5.86
C GLU A 175 -0.21 -20.67 4.65
N VAL A 176 -1.40 -20.23 4.23
CA VAL A 176 -1.56 -19.27 3.13
C VAL A 176 -0.85 -17.97 3.44
N ARG A 177 -1.00 -17.44 4.66
CA ARG A 177 -0.29 -16.21 5.10
C ARG A 177 1.21 -16.36 4.95
N THR A 178 1.78 -17.45 5.46
CA THR A 178 3.23 -17.71 5.42
C THR A 178 3.72 -17.80 3.98
N LEU A 179 2.98 -18.52 3.13
CA LEU A 179 3.29 -18.68 1.71
C LEU A 179 3.25 -17.35 0.96
N VAL A 180 2.20 -16.56 1.16
CA VAL A 180 2.02 -15.25 0.51
C VAL A 180 3.08 -14.25 0.93
N ILE A 181 3.41 -14.17 2.23
CA ILE A 181 4.48 -13.29 2.73
C ILE A 181 5.82 -13.67 2.10
N SER A 182 6.15 -14.97 2.08
CA SER A 182 7.39 -15.45 1.46
C SER A 182 7.47 -15.07 -0.02
N TYR A 183 6.37 -15.23 -0.75
CA TYR A 183 6.34 -14.88 -2.17
C TYR A 183 6.37 -13.37 -2.43
N MET A 184 5.68 -12.56 -1.62
CA MET A 184 5.76 -11.09 -1.69
C MET A 184 7.19 -10.60 -1.47
N ARG A 185 7.94 -11.17 -0.52
CA ARG A 185 9.36 -10.85 -0.31
C ARG A 185 10.22 -11.20 -1.51
N LYS A 186 9.97 -12.36 -2.13
CA LYS A 186 10.64 -12.76 -3.38
C LYS A 186 10.34 -11.78 -4.52
N LEU A 187 9.07 -11.42 -4.73
CA LEU A 187 8.69 -10.44 -5.74
C LEU A 187 9.34 -9.07 -5.48
N MET A 188 9.34 -8.62 -4.22
CA MET A 188 9.98 -7.35 -3.83
C MET A 188 11.45 -7.33 -4.24
N LYS A 189 12.18 -8.43 -4.00
CA LYS A 189 13.57 -8.59 -4.42
C LYS A 189 13.75 -8.48 -5.93
N GLU A 190 12.98 -9.28 -6.68
CA GLU A 190 13.06 -9.30 -8.14
C GLU A 190 12.77 -7.92 -8.76
N ILE A 191 11.81 -7.19 -8.18
CA ILE A 191 11.49 -5.82 -8.59
C ILE A 191 12.65 -4.88 -8.26
N SER A 192 13.22 -4.96 -7.06
CA SER A 192 14.36 -4.13 -6.66
C SER A 192 15.62 -4.38 -7.49
N ASP A 193 15.85 -5.63 -7.93
CA ASP A 193 16.97 -5.99 -8.81
C ASP A 193 16.82 -5.37 -10.20
N SER A 194 15.59 -5.07 -10.60
CA SER A 194 15.25 -4.48 -11.89
C SER A 194 14.98 -2.97 -11.81
N SER A 195 14.89 -2.39 -10.62
CA SER A 195 14.56 -0.98 -10.42
C SER A 195 15.31 -0.36 -9.24
N GLU A 196 16.17 0.61 -9.56
CA GLU A 196 16.86 1.44 -8.56
C GLU A 196 15.91 2.29 -7.69
N THR A 197 14.63 2.37 -8.05
CA THR A 197 13.63 3.16 -7.31
C THR A 197 12.83 2.37 -6.28
N VAL A 198 13.15 1.09 -6.10
CA VAL A 198 12.50 0.17 -5.16
C VAL A 198 13.56 -0.47 -4.25
N SER A 199 13.31 -0.50 -2.94
CA SER A 199 14.16 -1.22 -2.00
C SER A 199 13.86 -2.72 -2.01
N SER A 200 14.90 -3.54 -1.82
CA SER A 200 14.75 -4.97 -1.53
C SER A 200 14.23 -5.23 -0.10
N ILE A 201 14.31 -4.21 0.76
CA ILE A 201 13.83 -4.22 2.14
C ILE A 201 12.41 -3.65 2.15
N CYS A 202 11.51 -4.33 2.88
CA CYS A 202 10.11 -3.93 2.96
C CYS A 202 9.54 -4.02 4.37
N ASP A 203 8.53 -3.22 4.65
CA ASP A 203 7.66 -3.41 5.79
C ASP A 203 6.48 -4.29 5.36
N ILE A 204 6.11 -5.27 6.19
CA ILE A 204 5.02 -6.20 5.92
C ILE A 204 3.99 -6.09 7.03
N ALA A 205 2.78 -5.65 6.68
CA ALA A 205 1.65 -5.58 7.60
C ALA A 205 0.65 -6.71 7.36
N VAL A 206 0.21 -7.33 8.45
CA VAL A 206 -0.89 -8.30 8.48
C VAL A 206 -2.03 -7.67 9.27
N ILE A 207 -3.18 -7.54 8.63
CA ILE A 207 -4.35 -6.83 9.15
C ILE A 207 -5.53 -7.79 9.25
N LYS A 208 -6.02 -8.01 10.48
CA LYS A 208 -7.22 -8.82 10.77
C LYS A 208 -8.15 -8.04 11.69
N GLY A 209 -9.21 -7.46 11.12
CA GLY A 209 -10.07 -6.50 11.81
C GLY A 209 -9.25 -5.33 12.36
N ARG A 210 -9.42 -5.02 13.66
CA ARG A 210 -8.63 -3.98 14.32
C ARG A 210 -7.21 -4.41 14.68
N ASN A 211 -6.87 -5.70 14.60
CA ASN A 211 -5.53 -6.17 14.92
C ASN A 211 -4.62 -5.95 13.72
N VAL A 212 -3.59 -5.13 13.91
CA VAL A 212 -2.54 -4.90 12.91
C VAL A 212 -1.22 -5.33 13.52
N LYS A 213 -0.52 -6.20 12.82
CA LYS A 213 0.87 -6.58 13.13
C LYS A 213 1.75 -6.15 11.98
N ILE A 214 2.96 -5.68 12.28
CA ILE A 214 3.96 -5.30 11.28
C ILE A 214 5.27 -6.02 11.56
N ALA A 215 5.90 -6.50 10.50
CA ALA A 215 7.31 -6.84 10.50
C ALA A 215 8.03 -5.73 9.74
N MET A 216 8.95 -5.04 10.42
CA MET A 216 9.64 -3.88 9.86
C MET A 216 10.97 -4.31 9.25
N SER A 217 11.34 -3.64 8.15
CA SER A 217 12.63 -3.79 7.49
C SER A 217 13.00 -5.24 7.18
N VAL A 218 12.07 -5.99 6.59
CA VAL A 218 12.24 -7.38 6.19
C VAL A 218 12.91 -7.44 4.82
N GLY A 219 14.12 -8.00 4.77
CA GLY A 219 14.82 -8.36 3.54
C GLY A 219 14.42 -9.75 3.03
N THR A 220 14.95 -10.18 1.88
CA THR A 220 14.64 -11.50 1.29
C THR A 220 15.39 -12.64 1.96
N GLU A 221 16.58 -12.36 2.49
CA GLU A 221 17.46 -13.35 3.13
C GLU A 221 17.14 -13.59 4.61
N ASP A 222 16.23 -12.78 5.19
CA ASP A 222 15.85 -12.94 6.60
C ASP A 222 15.14 -14.29 6.81
N GLU A 223 15.83 -15.22 7.46
CA GLU A 223 15.23 -16.52 7.82
C GLU A 223 14.16 -16.36 8.90
N VAL A 224 14.30 -15.35 9.76
CA VAL A 224 13.39 -15.06 10.87
C VAL A 224 13.15 -13.56 10.97
N PHE A 225 11.88 -13.16 10.91
CA PHE A 225 11.43 -11.80 11.22
C PHE A 225 10.22 -11.86 12.16
N LYS A 226 10.08 -10.84 13.00
CA LYS A 226 9.05 -10.82 14.04
C LYS A 226 7.94 -9.85 13.69
N PHE A 227 6.71 -10.34 13.74
CA PHE A 227 5.52 -9.50 13.73
C PHE A 227 5.29 -8.88 15.11
N VAL A 228 5.31 -7.55 15.17
CA VAL A 228 5.01 -6.78 16.36
C VAL A 228 3.65 -6.11 16.21
N PRO A 229 2.78 -6.10 17.24
CA PRO A 229 1.54 -5.34 17.19
C PRO A 229 1.82 -3.86 16.92
N MET A 230 1.15 -3.27 15.93
CA MET A 230 1.15 -1.81 15.76
C MET A 230 0.20 -1.21 16.79
N THR A 231 0.75 -0.67 17.87
CA THR A 231 -0.03 -0.04 18.93
C THR A 231 -0.88 1.10 18.38
N HIS A 232 -2.10 1.22 18.89
CA HIS A 232 -2.84 2.46 18.73
C HIS A 232 -2.01 3.54 19.42
N LEU A 233 -1.62 4.58 18.68
CA LEU A 233 -1.22 5.81 19.33
C LEU A 233 -2.46 6.33 20.03
N THR A 234 -2.56 6.06 21.33
CA THR A 234 -3.50 6.76 22.21
C THR A 234 -3.14 8.23 22.10
N ALA A 235 -4.08 9.05 21.62
CA ALA A 235 -3.89 10.49 21.60
C ALA A 235 -3.54 10.95 23.02
N SER A 236 -2.31 11.42 23.19
CA SER A 236 -1.88 12.24 24.33
C SER A 236 -2.61 13.57 24.31
#